data_AF-A0A350DD15-F1
#
_entry.id   AF-A0A350DD15-F1
#
_cell.length_a   1.000
_cell.length_b   1.000
_cell.length_c   1.000
_cell.angle_alpha   90.00
_cell.angle_beta   90.00
_cell.angle_gamma   90.00
#
_symmetry.space_group_name_H-M   'P 1'
#
loop_
_entity.id
_entity.type
_entity.pdbx_description
1 polymer ?
#
loop_
_entity_poly.entity_id
_entity_poly.type
_entity_poly.pdbx_seq_one_letter_code
_entity_poly.pdbx_strand_id
1 'polypeptide(L)' 'EAELREGLRTNISASAAANLLIAQAEGRISQYVRSDFKRLPTEYWDDQWTLLSGQLLRTTAQPA' A
#
# COMPACT_ATOMS: atom_id res chain seq x y z
N GLU A 1 7.41 12.26 12.18
CA GLU A 1 8.88 12.47 12.27
C GLU A 1 9.73 11.51 11.41
N ALA A 2 9.15 10.58 10.63
CA ALA A 2 9.91 9.65 9.77
C ALA A 2 10.23 10.17 8.34
N GLU A 3 9.47 11.15 7.81
CA GLU A 3 9.66 11.66 6.43
C GLU A 3 10.97 12.42 6.19
N LEU A 4 11.67 12.84 7.26
CA LEU A 4 12.91 13.63 7.16
C LEU A 4 14.18 12.77 7.25
N ARG A 5 14.09 11.48 7.63
CA ARG A 5 15.28 10.66 7.94
C ARG A 5 15.68 9.66 6.85
N GLU A 6 14.76 9.25 6.00
CA GLU A 6 14.97 8.16 5.03
C GLU A 6 15.13 8.64 3.58
N GLY A 7 15.00 9.96 3.31
CA GLY A 7 15.01 10.49 1.94
C GLY A 7 13.88 9.96 1.05
N LEU A 8 12.81 9.43 1.66
CA LEU A 8 11.66 8.85 0.99
C LEU A 8 10.40 9.63 1.34
N ARG A 9 9.56 9.91 0.34
CA ARG A 9 8.22 10.46 0.53
C ARG A 9 7.20 9.66 -0.24
N THR A 10 5.96 9.71 0.23
CA THR A 10 4.82 9.16 -0.48
C THR A 10 4.63 9.85 -1.83
N ASN A 11 4.21 9.08 -2.85
CA ASN A 11 3.98 9.63 -4.18
C ASN A 11 2.79 10.59 -4.21
N ILE A 12 1.76 10.27 -3.44
CA ILE A 12 0.61 11.13 -3.14
C ILE A 12 0.72 11.67 -1.71
N SER A 13 -0.25 12.45 -1.22
CA SER A 13 -0.22 12.88 0.18
C SER A 13 -0.22 11.68 1.14
N ALA A 14 0.43 11.81 2.30
CA ALA A 14 0.51 10.74 3.29
C ALA A 14 -0.89 10.21 3.68
N SER A 15 -1.86 11.10 3.86
CA SER A 15 -3.26 10.73 4.16
C SER A 15 -3.90 9.93 3.02
N ALA A 16 -3.68 10.33 1.76
CA ALA A 16 -4.21 9.60 0.62
C ALA A 16 -3.56 8.22 0.45
N ALA A 17 -2.24 8.12 0.67
CA ALA A 17 -1.51 6.86 0.65
C ALA A 17 -1.97 5.90 1.76
N ALA A 18 -2.16 6.42 2.97
CA ALA A 18 -2.71 5.64 4.08
C ALA A 18 -4.13 5.13 3.76
N ASN A 19 -4.99 5.99 3.21
CA ASN A 19 -6.33 5.59 2.81
C ASN A 19 -6.33 4.52 1.71
N LEU A 20 -5.42 4.60 0.73
CA LEU A 20 -5.25 3.58 -0.30
C LEU A 20 -4.90 2.21 0.31
N LEU A 21 -3.96 2.18 1.26
CA LEU A 21 -3.55 0.95 1.95
C LEU A 21 -4.71 0.33 2.75
N ILE A 22 -5.49 1.15 3.46
CA ILE A 22 -6.67 0.69 4.21
C ILE A 22 -7.73 0.15 3.26
N ALA A 23 -8.09 0.89 2.21
CA ALA A 23 -9.07 0.44 1.22
C ALA A 23 -8.66 -0.90 0.57
N GLN A 24 -7.36 -1.09 0.29
CA GLN A 24 -6.84 -2.34 -0.23
C GLN A 24 -7.00 -3.51 0.77
N ALA A 25 -6.68 -3.29 2.05
CA ALA A 25 -6.82 -4.29 3.10
C ALA A 25 -8.29 -4.67 3.34
N GLU A 26 -9.17 -3.67 3.45
CA GLU A 26 -10.62 -3.85 3.60
C GLU A 26 -11.22 -4.57 2.40
N GLY A 27 -10.80 -4.21 1.17
CA GLY A 27 -11.23 -4.89 -0.05
C GLY A 27 -10.88 -6.38 -0.05
N ARG A 28 -9.70 -6.75 0.45
CA ARG A 28 -9.30 -8.17 0.60
C ARG A 28 -10.14 -8.91 1.63
N ILE A 29 -10.38 -8.31 2.80
CA ILE A 29 -11.27 -8.88 3.82
C ILE A 29 -12.68 -9.08 3.26
N SER A 30 -13.19 -8.09 2.51
CA SER A 30 -14.51 -8.16 1.89
C SER A 30 -14.61 -9.26 0.83
N GLN A 31 -13.58 -9.47 0.02
CA GLN A 31 -13.51 -10.57 -0.95
C GLN A 31 -13.47 -11.94 -0.26
N TYR A 32 -12.70 -12.08 0.82
CA TYR A 32 -12.66 -13.30 1.63
C TYR A 32 -14.06 -13.64 2.16
N VAL A 33 -14.75 -12.68 2.79
CA VAL A 33 -16.12 -12.88 3.31
C VAL A 33 -17.12 -13.21 2.20
N ARG A 34 -17.11 -12.48 1.07
CA ARG A 34 -18.03 -12.71 -0.06
C ARG A 34 -17.81 -14.06 -0.76
N SER A 35 -16.64 -14.66 -0.58
CA SER A 35 -16.33 -15.97 -1.13
C SER A 35 -16.79 -17.14 -0.25
N ASP A 36 -17.57 -16.88 0.81
CA ASP A 36 -17.82 -17.84 1.89
C ASP A 36 -16.51 -18.43 2.44
N PHE A 37 -15.50 -17.58 2.60
CA PHE A 37 -14.18 -17.94 3.11
C PHE A 37 -13.37 -18.92 2.23
N LYS A 38 -13.77 -19.12 0.97
CA LYS A 38 -13.09 -20.02 0.02
C LYS A 38 -11.84 -19.41 -0.60
N ARG A 39 -11.79 -18.09 -0.75
CA ARG A 39 -10.68 -17.35 -1.36
C ARG A 39 -9.83 -16.72 -0.27
N LEU A 40 -8.57 -17.13 -0.13
CA LEU A 40 -7.71 -16.58 0.93
C LEU A 40 -7.50 -15.07 0.72
N PRO A 41 -7.48 -14.25 1.78
CA PRO A 41 -7.25 -12.81 1.66
C PRO A 41 -5.85 -12.47 1.11
N THR A 42 -4.91 -13.42 1.21
CA THR A 42 -3.53 -13.36 0.70
C THR A 42 -3.37 -13.97 -0.69
N GLU A 43 -4.44 -14.44 -1.32
CA GLU A 43 -4.38 -14.90 -2.70
C GLU A 43 -3.88 -13.77 -3.61
N TYR A 44 -2.89 -14.07 -4.46
CA TYR A 44 -2.14 -13.12 -5.29
C TYR A 44 -1.50 -11.96 -4.52
N TRP A 45 -1.14 -12.15 -3.24
CA TRP A 45 -0.55 -11.09 -2.43
C TRP A 45 0.74 -10.54 -3.06
N ASP A 46 1.69 -11.41 -3.41
CA ASP A 46 3.00 -10.98 -3.88
C ASP A 46 2.92 -10.14 -5.17
N ASP A 47 2.13 -10.58 -6.14
CA ASP A 47 1.94 -9.87 -7.42
C ASP A 47 1.30 -8.49 -7.20
N GLN A 48 0.21 -8.44 -6.42
CA GLN A 48 -0.52 -7.20 -6.18
C GLN A 48 0.25 -6.24 -5.28
N TRP A 49 0.92 -6.75 -4.25
CA TRP A 49 1.74 -5.95 -3.35
C TRP A 49 2.96 -5.38 -4.08
N THR A 50 3.60 -6.15 -4.95
CA THR A 50 4.73 -5.66 -5.77
C THR A 50 4.31 -4.46 -6.60
N LEU A 51 3.16 -4.54 -7.28
CA LEU A 51 2.65 -3.43 -8.10
C LEU A 51 2.23 -2.22 -7.25
N LEU A 52 1.53 -2.45 -6.14
CA LEU A 52 1.04 -1.37 -5.25
C LEU A 52 2.21 -0.65 -4.55
N SER A 53 3.11 -1.41 -3.94
CA SER A 53 4.23 -0.89 -3.14
C SER A 53 5.30 -0.21 -3.98
N GLY A 54 5.53 -0.68 -5.21
CA GLY A 54 6.49 -0.08 -6.14
C GLY A 54 6.19 1.38 -6.50
N GLN A 55 4.94 1.82 -6.33
CA GLN A 55 4.51 3.20 -6.61
C GLN A 55 4.18 4.01 -5.35
N LEU A 56 4.33 3.44 -4.16
CA LEU A 56 3.94 4.10 -2.92
C LEU A 56 4.91 5.21 -2.50
N LEU A 57 6.22 4.98 -2.71
CA LEU A 57 7.28 5.87 -2.27
C LEU A 57 8.14 6.34 -3.46
N ARG A 58 8.66 7.56 -3.33
CA ARG A 58 9.70 8.11 -4.19
C ARG A 58 10.87 8.61 -3.35
N THR A 59 12.06 8.56 -3.92
CA THR A 59 13.22 9.25 -3.36
C THR A 59 13.03 10.75 -3.51
N THR A 60 13.17 11.47 -2.40
CA THR A 60 13.35 12.92 -2.43
C THR A 60 14.83 13.19 -2.56
N ALA A 61 15.25 13.82 -3.65
CA ALA A 61 16.63 14.31 -3.77
C ALA A 61 16.92 15.25 -2.60
N GLN A 62 17.93 14.90 -1.79
CA GLN A 62 18.49 15.80 -0.79
C GLN A 62 19.07 17.01 -1.54
N PRO A 63 18.64 18.26 -1.28
CA PRO A 63 19.34 19.41 -1.84
C PRO A 63 20.75 19.47 -1.24
N ALA A 64 21.74 19.65 -2.11
CA ALA A 64 23.14 19.86 -1.75
C ALA A 64 23.35 21.17 -0.99
#